data_AF-W4IPD4-F1
#
_entry.id   AF-W4IPD4-F1
#
_cell.length_a   1.000
_cell.length_b   1.000
_cell.length_c   1.000
_cell.angle_alpha   90.00
_cell.angle_beta   90.00
_cell.angle_gamma   90.00
#
_symmetry.space_group_name_H-M   'P 1'
#
loop_
_entity.id
_entity.type
_entity.pdbx_description
1 polymer ?
#
loop_
_entity_poly.entity_id
_entity_poly.type
_entity_poly.pdbx_seq_one_letter_code
_entity_poly.pdbx_strand_id
1 'polypeptide(L)'
;MVSDKEDQCNKINNNDNVTSLESINEEKKNNTNEGGESFFDNNAEQYLIISLRQKLNPVIKKIKRVRYKFNNIIPDFLVGKNNACLFISMKYHRLRSNYLKARIETLSNKYNNRILLCLVDMENIENSLGEINQLSFSFNMTLILCWSNEECARVIEDFRIYEKKISYIIKKKISSSNQEEKIHELLKKIRCIHTTDCITLTTKFKNFKNIIQAKKEDLISCSGLGIKKIQALMATFNDPFF
;
A
#
# COMPACT_ATOMS: atom_id res chain seq x y z
N MET A 1 1.29 82.72 -2.37
CA MET A 1 2.49 83.35 -1.79
C MET A 1 3.56 82.26 -1.78
N VAL A 2 4.61 82.42 -2.61
CA VAL A 2 5.89 81.66 -2.62
C VAL A 2 5.76 80.22 -3.18
N SER A 3 5.89 79.98 -4.52
CA SER A 3 7.12 79.71 -5.33
C SER A 3 7.76 78.35 -5.01
N ASP A 4 8.34 77.53 -5.90
CA ASP A 4 8.55 77.42 -7.36
C ASP A 4 9.21 76.02 -7.54
N LYS A 5 8.91 75.30 -8.65
CA LYS A 5 9.80 74.55 -9.59
C LYS A 5 10.90 73.59 -9.02
N GLU A 6 11.24 72.43 -9.58
CA GLU A 6 11.52 71.94 -10.96
C GLU A 6 11.34 70.39 -10.96
N ASP A 7 10.68 69.73 -11.92
CA ASP A 7 11.16 69.26 -13.24
C ASP A 7 12.51 68.51 -13.27
N GLN A 8 12.50 67.17 -13.44
CA GLN A 8 12.92 66.51 -14.70
C GLN A 8 12.83 64.96 -14.69
N CYS A 9 12.48 64.46 -15.88
CA CYS A 9 12.39 63.09 -16.36
C CYS A 9 13.64 62.21 -16.16
N ASN A 10 13.46 60.87 -16.10
CA ASN A 10 13.81 60.01 -17.24
C ASN A 10 13.44 58.53 -17.07
N LYS A 11 12.88 57.99 -18.15
CA LYS A 11 12.67 56.56 -18.44
C LYS A 11 14.03 55.87 -18.66
N ILE A 12 14.26 54.72 -18.03
CA ILE A 12 15.08 53.63 -18.60
C ILE A 12 14.40 52.30 -18.30
N ASN A 13 14.07 51.57 -19.38
CA ASN A 13 13.61 50.20 -19.42
C ASN A 13 14.70 49.22 -18.94
N ASN A 14 14.26 48.10 -18.38
CA ASN A 14 14.65 46.71 -18.70
C ASN A 14 14.39 45.87 -17.45
N ASN A 15 13.31 45.09 -17.41
CA ASN A 15 13.33 43.68 -17.84
C ASN A 15 14.67 43.03 -17.51
N ASP A 16 14.72 42.42 -16.33
CA ASP A 16 15.46 41.18 -16.01
C ASP A 16 15.51 41.07 -14.47
N ASN A 17 14.45 40.54 -13.83
CA ASN A 17 14.48 40.00 -12.46
C ASN A 17 13.14 39.39 -12.00
N VAL A 18 12.38 38.76 -12.91
CA VAL A 18 11.13 38.04 -12.54
C VAL A 18 11.35 36.52 -12.36
N THR A 19 12.53 36.00 -12.69
CA THR A 19 12.84 34.55 -12.69
C THR A 19 13.74 34.07 -11.54
N SER A 20 13.69 34.74 -10.38
CA SER A 20 14.46 34.33 -9.19
C SER A 20 13.70 34.46 -7.86
N LEU A 21 12.39 34.79 -7.91
CA LEU A 21 11.50 34.83 -6.73
C LEU A 21 10.49 33.67 -6.68
N GLU A 22 10.43 32.82 -7.70
CA GLU A 22 9.52 31.67 -7.78
C GLU A 22 10.09 30.37 -7.17
N SER A 23 11.39 30.29 -6.89
CA SER A 23 12.04 29.09 -6.35
C SER A 23 12.25 29.07 -4.83
N ILE A 24 11.82 30.11 -4.10
CA ILE A 24 11.92 30.18 -2.63
C ILE A 24 10.55 30.00 -1.93
N ASN A 25 9.45 30.00 -2.70
CA ASN A 25 8.08 29.93 -2.17
C ASN A 25 7.43 28.53 -2.21
N GLU A 26 8.10 27.50 -2.70
CA GLU A 26 7.58 26.11 -2.67
C GLU A 26 8.00 25.31 -1.42
N GLU A 27 9.03 25.73 -0.67
CA GLU A 27 9.48 25.01 0.55
C GLU A 27 8.90 25.56 1.86
N LYS A 28 8.03 26.57 1.84
CA LYS A 28 7.42 27.19 3.05
C LYS A 28 5.89 27.16 3.08
N LYS A 29 5.26 26.10 2.53
CA LYS A 29 3.82 25.83 2.71
C LYS A 29 3.50 24.54 3.49
N ASN A 30 4.47 24.01 4.24
CA ASN A 30 4.31 22.78 5.01
C ASN A 30 4.44 22.94 6.53
N ASN A 31 4.25 24.14 7.08
CA ASN A 31 4.13 24.32 8.53
C ASN A 31 3.26 25.54 8.87
N THR A 32 1.95 25.37 8.77
CA THR A 32 0.99 26.17 9.53
C THR A 32 0.14 25.22 10.34
N ASN A 33 0.42 25.19 11.64
CA ASN A 33 -0.46 24.65 12.67
C ASN A 33 -1.75 25.46 12.67
N GLU A 34 -2.80 24.91 12.09
CA GLU A 34 -4.19 25.22 12.44
C GLU A 34 -4.85 23.90 12.83
N GLY A 35 -5.64 23.88 13.90
CA GLY A 35 -6.13 22.67 14.60
C GLY A 35 -7.13 21.79 13.84
N GLY A 36 -6.98 21.63 12.52
CA GLY A 36 -7.77 20.72 11.70
C GLY A 36 -7.35 19.26 11.86
N GLU A 37 -8.30 18.33 11.67
CA GLU A 37 -7.98 16.91 11.56
C GLU A 37 -7.24 16.64 10.24
N SER A 38 -6.09 15.95 10.28
CA SER A 38 -5.35 15.59 9.07
C SER A 38 -5.74 14.19 8.56
N PHE A 39 -5.68 13.99 7.25
CA PHE A 39 -5.83 12.66 6.64
C PHE A 39 -4.54 11.83 6.78
N PHE A 40 -3.38 12.46 6.58
CA PHE A 40 -2.11 11.76 6.53
C PHE A 40 -1.15 12.30 7.58
N ASP A 41 -0.14 11.49 7.93
CA ASP A 41 0.93 11.85 8.85
C ASP A 41 2.25 11.27 8.35
N ASN A 42 3.28 12.11 8.25
CA ASN A 42 4.62 11.71 7.81
C ASN A 42 5.27 10.68 8.74
N ASN A 43 4.90 10.69 10.04
CA ASN A 43 5.37 9.72 11.03
C ASN A 43 4.72 8.34 10.86
N ALA A 44 3.68 8.21 10.03
CA ALA A 44 2.97 6.95 9.80
C ALA A 44 3.85 5.88 9.13
N GLU A 45 5.06 6.20 8.67
CA GLU A 45 6.07 5.21 8.24
C GLU A 45 6.74 4.49 9.41
N GLN A 46 6.93 5.20 10.51
CA GLN A 46 7.73 4.72 11.64
C GLN A 46 6.86 4.31 12.83
N TYR A 47 5.78 5.05 13.08
CA TYR A 47 4.89 4.89 14.23
C TYR A 47 3.47 4.52 13.78
N LEU A 48 2.74 3.80 14.62
CA LEU A 48 1.28 3.74 14.54
C LEU A 48 0.74 5.10 14.99
N ILE A 49 -0.03 5.79 14.16
CA ILE A 49 -0.62 7.08 14.54
C ILE A 49 -2.04 6.83 15.05
N ILE A 50 -2.33 7.34 16.24
CA ILE A 50 -3.60 7.14 16.92
C ILE A 50 -4.29 8.49 17.05
N SER A 51 -5.58 8.55 16.74
CA SER A 51 -6.39 9.75 16.93
C SER A 51 -6.44 10.14 18.40
N LEU A 52 -6.40 11.44 18.68
CA LEU A 52 -6.62 11.97 20.04
C LEU A 52 -7.97 11.51 20.63
N ARG A 53 -8.99 11.27 19.79
CA ARG A 53 -10.30 10.72 20.17
C ARG A 53 -10.20 9.34 20.83
N GLN A 54 -9.21 8.54 20.43
CA GLN A 54 -9.04 7.18 20.92
C GLN A 54 -8.21 7.12 22.19
N LYS A 55 -7.69 8.23 22.72
CA LYS A 55 -6.77 8.25 23.88
C LYS A 55 -7.26 7.48 25.11
N LEU A 56 -8.58 7.44 25.33
CA LEU A 56 -9.20 6.73 26.45
C LEU A 56 -9.66 5.30 26.11
N ASN A 57 -9.45 4.84 24.87
CA ASN A 57 -9.86 3.52 24.43
C ASN A 57 -9.02 2.43 25.13
N PRO A 58 -9.64 1.44 25.79
CA PRO A 58 -8.93 0.34 26.46
C PRO A 58 -8.03 -0.48 25.54
N VAL A 59 -8.31 -0.52 24.23
CA VAL A 59 -7.50 -1.20 23.22
C VAL A 59 -6.06 -0.67 23.23
N ILE A 60 -5.84 0.64 23.44
CA ILE A 60 -4.50 1.25 23.42
C ILE A 60 -3.60 0.65 24.50
N LYS A 61 -4.16 0.36 25.68
CA LYS A 61 -3.39 -0.25 26.79
C LYS A 61 -2.89 -1.66 26.45
N LYS A 62 -3.48 -2.31 25.45
CA LYS A 62 -3.13 -3.66 25.01
C LYS A 62 -2.13 -3.67 23.85
N ILE A 63 -1.86 -2.51 23.23
CA ILE A 63 -0.83 -2.36 22.18
C ILE A 63 0.56 -2.34 22.84
N LYS A 64 1.39 -3.33 22.50
CA LYS A 64 2.73 -3.55 23.06
C LYS A 64 3.81 -3.81 22.01
N ARG A 65 3.45 -4.39 20.84
CA ARG A 65 4.41 -4.81 19.81
C ARG A 65 4.85 -3.67 18.88
N VAL A 66 4.12 -2.56 18.86
CA VAL A 66 4.40 -1.43 17.96
C VAL A 66 4.51 -0.12 18.75
N ARG A 67 5.41 0.77 18.30
CA ARG A 67 5.50 2.13 18.81
C ARG A 67 4.38 2.97 18.21
N TYR A 68 3.71 3.77 19.04
CA TYR A 68 2.64 4.65 18.59
C TYR A 68 2.84 6.11 19.03
N LYS A 69 2.19 7.03 18.31
CA LYS A 69 2.11 8.46 18.63
C LYS A 69 0.66 8.90 18.52
N PHE A 70 0.28 9.88 19.33
CA PHE A 70 -1.02 10.52 19.20
C PHE A 70 -0.92 11.73 18.27
N ASN A 71 -1.89 11.86 17.37
CA ASN A 71 -2.03 13.04 16.53
C ASN A 71 -3.51 13.31 16.22
N ASN A 72 -3.83 14.52 15.77
CA ASN A 72 -5.17 14.89 15.35
C ASN A 72 -5.46 14.40 13.92
N ILE A 73 -5.85 13.13 13.81
CA ILE A 73 -6.13 12.46 12.54
C ILE A 73 -7.61 12.11 12.38
N ILE A 74 -8.06 12.10 11.13
CA ILE A 74 -9.42 11.73 10.71
C ILE A 74 -9.75 10.25 11.00
N PRO A 75 -8.92 9.25 10.64
CA PRO A 75 -9.15 7.87 11.08
C PRO A 75 -8.87 7.70 12.57
N ASP A 76 -9.35 6.60 13.15
CA ASP A 76 -9.06 6.28 14.55
C ASP A 76 -7.63 5.78 14.73
N PHE A 77 -7.18 4.97 13.77
CA PHE A 77 -5.83 4.41 13.70
C PHE A 77 -5.30 4.51 12.27
N LEU A 78 -4.09 5.02 12.12
CA LEU A 78 -3.36 5.03 10.86
C LEU A 78 -2.23 4.00 10.94
N VAL A 79 -2.47 2.83 10.34
CA VAL A 79 -1.58 1.64 10.43
C VAL A 79 -0.48 1.62 9.36
N GLY A 80 -0.49 2.60 8.44
CA GLY A 80 0.51 2.82 7.40
C GLY A 80 0.21 4.13 6.66
N LYS A 81 0.99 4.49 5.64
CA LYS A 81 0.79 5.75 4.89
C LYS A 81 -0.62 5.88 4.32
N ASN A 82 -1.11 4.81 3.69
CA ASN A 82 -2.38 4.78 2.96
C ASN A 82 -3.37 3.76 3.55
N ASN A 83 -3.19 3.39 4.82
CA ASN A 83 -4.00 2.36 5.48
C ASN A 83 -4.68 2.97 6.70
N ALA A 84 -5.97 3.26 6.54
CA ALA A 84 -6.81 3.80 7.61
C ALA A 84 -7.63 2.70 8.26
N CYS A 85 -7.76 2.79 9.58
CA CYS A 85 -8.58 1.90 10.39
C CYS A 85 -9.52 2.74 11.26
N LEU A 86 -10.82 2.45 11.16
CA LEU A 86 -11.85 2.96 12.06
C LEU A 86 -12.19 1.89 13.10
N PHE A 87 -12.55 2.32 14.31
CA PHE A 87 -12.93 1.44 15.41
C PHE A 87 -14.35 1.72 15.87
N ILE A 88 -15.12 0.65 16.04
CA ILE A 88 -16.48 0.70 16.58
C ILE A 88 -16.69 -0.48 17.54
N SER A 89 -17.44 -0.27 18.62
CA SER A 89 -17.99 -1.39 19.39
C SER A 89 -19.47 -1.57 19.05
N MET A 90 -19.95 -2.82 19.04
CA MET A 90 -21.34 -3.10 18.71
C MET A 90 -22.31 -2.45 19.69
N LYS A 91 -21.95 -2.41 20.98
CA LYS A 91 -22.70 -1.67 22.01
C LYS A 91 -22.77 -0.18 21.71
N TYR A 92 -21.68 0.42 21.21
CA TYR A 92 -21.66 1.83 20.83
C TYR A 92 -22.48 2.10 19.55
N HIS A 93 -22.38 1.22 18.55
CA HIS A 93 -23.20 1.30 17.33
C HIS A 93 -24.69 1.26 17.67
N ARG A 94 -25.11 0.38 18.59
CA ARG A 94 -26.50 0.31 19.06
C ARG A 94 -26.95 1.60 19.75
N LEU A 95 -26.06 2.26 20.50
CA LEU A 95 -26.37 3.52 21.16
C LEU A 95 -26.43 4.70 20.18
N ARG A 96 -25.62 4.67 19.11
CA ARG A 96 -25.49 5.74 18.12
C ARG A 96 -25.30 5.16 16.70
N SER A 97 -26.37 4.66 16.10
CA SER A 97 -26.32 3.98 14.80
C SER A 97 -25.82 4.86 13.65
N ASN A 98 -26.11 6.18 13.70
CA ASN A 98 -25.64 7.13 12.69
C ASN A 98 -24.16 7.50 12.81
N TYR A 99 -23.50 7.20 13.94
CA TYR A 99 -22.12 7.59 14.17
C TYR A 99 -21.17 6.95 13.16
N LEU A 100 -21.28 5.64 12.97
CA LEU A 100 -20.38 4.91 12.07
C LEU A 100 -20.47 5.44 10.64
N LYS A 101 -21.70 5.64 10.13
CA LYS A 101 -21.92 6.17 8.79
C LYS A 101 -21.26 7.54 8.59
N ALA A 102 -21.49 8.48 9.52
CA ALA A 102 -20.87 9.80 9.46
C ALA A 102 -19.34 9.74 9.49
N ARG A 103 -18.76 8.81 10.26
CA ARG A 103 -17.31 8.61 10.33
C ARG A 103 -16.74 8.06 9.03
N ILE A 104 -17.42 7.11 8.39
CA ILE A 104 -17.02 6.56 7.09
C ILE A 104 -17.09 7.65 6.00
N GLU A 105 -18.14 8.48 6.01
CA GLU A 105 -18.29 9.59 5.07
C GLU A 105 -17.17 10.64 5.25
N THR A 106 -16.80 10.93 6.50
CA THR A 106 -15.68 11.85 6.82
C THR A 106 -14.34 11.29 6.34
N LEU A 107 -14.12 9.97 6.47
CA LEU A 107 -12.92 9.30 5.96
C LEU A 107 -12.81 9.42 4.43
N SER A 108 -13.96 9.54 3.75
CA SER A 108 -14.07 9.63 2.29
C SER A 108 -13.36 8.43 1.62
N ASN A 109 -12.94 8.58 0.37
CA ASN A 109 -12.18 7.58 -0.38
C ASN A 109 -10.71 7.97 -0.52
N LYS A 110 -10.11 8.52 0.55
CA LYS A 110 -8.72 9.03 0.53
C LYS A 110 -7.65 7.96 0.78
N TYR A 111 -8.03 6.77 1.25
CA TYR A 111 -7.09 5.69 1.59
C TYR A 111 -7.34 4.47 0.70
N ASN A 112 -6.25 3.82 0.31
CA ASN A 112 -6.30 2.59 -0.49
C ASN A 112 -6.90 1.44 0.31
N ASN A 113 -6.46 1.28 1.56
CA ASN A 113 -6.98 0.27 2.47
C ASN A 113 -7.78 0.95 3.57
N ARG A 114 -9.07 0.66 3.62
CA ARG A 114 -10.01 1.18 4.61
C ARG A 114 -10.54 0.01 5.42
N ILE A 115 -10.08 -0.08 6.66
CA ILE A 115 -10.38 -1.17 7.56
C ILE A 115 -11.39 -0.68 8.59
N LEU A 116 -12.42 -1.47 8.85
CA LEU A 116 -13.37 -1.25 9.94
C LEU A 116 -13.17 -2.35 10.97
N LEU A 117 -12.63 -1.98 12.13
CA LEU A 117 -12.45 -2.88 13.26
C LEU A 117 -13.66 -2.78 14.18
N CYS A 118 -14.38 -3.88 14.35
CA CYS A 118 -15.60 -3.96 15.14
C CYS A 118 -15.41 -4.89 16.34
N LEU A 119 -15.53 -4.34 17.54
CA LEU A 119 -15.54 -5.09 18.79
C LEU A 119 -16.94 -5.63 19.08
N VAL A 120 -17.04 -6.95 19.19
CA VAL A 120 -18.25 -7.70 19.57
C VAL A 120 -18.34 -7.75 21.10
N ASP A 121 -19.04 -6.77 21.69
CA ASP A 121 -19.18 -6.58 23.15
C ASP A 121 -20.62 -6.74 23.66
N MET A 122 -21.46 -7.49 22.93
CA MET A 122 -22.86 -7.75 23.27
C MET A 122 -23.34 -9.11 22.78
N GLU A 123 -24.40 -9.66 23.40
CA GLU A 123 -24.96 -10.99 23.07
C GLU A 123 -25.89 -10.96 21.85
N ASN A 124 -26.72 -9.92 21.71
CA ASN A 124 -27.67 -9.78 20.58
C ASN A 124 -26.98 -9.19 19.33
N ILE A 125 -26.16 -10.00 18.66
CA ILE A 125 -25.24 -9.58 17.60
C ILE A 125 -25.95 -9.32 16.26
N GLU A 126 -26.94 -10.14 15.90
CA GLU A 126 -27.51 -10.22 14.54
C GLU A 126 -27.88 -8.87 13.90
N ASN A 127 -28.70 -8.06 14.58
CA ASN A 127 -29.18 -6.79 14.01
C ASN A 127 -28.04 -5.78 13.83
N SER A 128 -27.25 -5.56 14.88
CA SER A 128 -26.14 -4.60 14.86
C SER A 128 -25.07 -5.03 13.85
N LEU A 129 -24.77 -6.33 13.75
CA LEU A 129 -23.79 -6.84 12.81
C LEU A 129 -24.29 -6.72 11.37
N GLY A 130 -25.57 -7.00 11.12
CA GLY A 130 -26.20 -6.82 9.80
C GLY A 130 -26.04 -5.40 9.28
N GLU A 131 -26.35 -4.41 10.12
CA GLU A 131 -26.19 -2.98 9.78
C GLU A 131 -24.72 -2.60 9.53
N ILE A 132 -23.82 -2.99 10.43
CA ILE A 132 -22.38 -2.70 10.30
C ILE A 132 -21.81 -3.34 9.04
N ASN A 133 -22.21 -4.57 8.72
CA ASN A 133 -21.77 -5.30 7.53
C ASN A 133 -22.33 -4.68 6.24
N GLN A 134 -23.59 -4.24 6.25
CA GLN A 134 -24.16 -3.54 5.11
C GLN A 134 -23.43 -2.21 4.86
N LEU A 135 -23.11 -1.46 5.92
CA LEU A 135 -22.33 -0.23 5.81
C LEU A 135 -20.91 -0.49 5.30
N SER A 136 -20.19 -1.47 5.87
CA SER A 136 -18.82 -1.78 5.42
C SER A 136 -18.80 -2.19 3.95
N PHE A 137 -19.76 -3.01 3.52
CA PHE A 137 -19.90 -3.43 2.13
C PHE A 137 -20.21 -2.24 1.21
N SER A 138 -21.22 -1.43 1.56
CA SER A 138 -21.66 -0.30 0.73
C SER A 138 -20.56 0.75 0.53
N PHE A 139 -19.70 0.93 1.52
CA PHE A 139 -18.58 1.87 1.44
C PHE A 139 -17.25 1.23 1.06
N ASN A 140 -17.23 -0.04 0.64
CA ASN A 140 -16.06 -0.77 0.16
C ASN A 140 -14.91 -0.80 1.18
N MET A 141 -15.26 -1.12 2.43
CA MET A 141 -14.36 -1.28 3.57
C MET A 141 -14.22 -2.74 3.98
N THR A 142 -13.05 -3.11 4.48
CA THR A 142 -12.81 -4.45 5.04
C THR A 142 -13.25 -4.48 6.49
N LEU A 143 -14.34 -5.18 6.79
CA LEU A 143 -14.82 -5.41 8.15
C LEU A 143 -14.00 -6.53 8.82
N ILE A 144 -13.54 -6.27 10.04
CA ILE A 144 -12.86 -7.25 10.90
C ILE A 144 -13.53 -7.24 12.25
N LEU A 145 -14.00 -8.41 12.65
CA LEU A 145 -14.63 -8.62 13.95
C LEU A 145 -13.56 -9.01 14.98
N CYS A 146 -13.75 -8.59 16.23
CA CYS A 146 -12.90 -8.93 17.36
C CYS A 146 -13.77 -9.18 18.59
N TRP A 147 -13.41 -10.16 19.41
CA TRP A 147 -14.19 -10.58 20.59
C TRP A 147 -13.58 -10.07 21.90
N SER A 148 -12.43 -9.40 21.82
CA SER A 148 -11.78 -8.78 22.97
C SER A 148 -10.94 -7.57 22.57
N ASN A 149 -10.66 -6.70 23.55
CA ASN A 149 -9.77 -5.56 23.34
C ASN A 149 -8.34 -5.99 23.00
N GLU A 150 -7.90 -7.13 23.53
CA GLU A 150 -6.63 -7.78 23.22
C GLU A 150 -6.54 -8.16 21.74
N GLU A 151 -7.60 -8.75 21.19
CA GLU A 151 -7.66 -9.11 19.77
C GLU A 151 -7.66 -7.85 18.89
N CYS A 152 -8.45 -6.83 19.24
CA CYS A 152 -8.42 -5.56 18.52
C CYS A 152 -7.00 -4.98 18.44
N ALA A 153 -6.29 -4.96 19.58
CA ALA A 153 -4.92 -4.47 19.62
C ALA A 153 -3.98 -5.31 18.76
N ARG A 154 -4.09 -6.65 18.84
CA ARG A 154 -3.27 -7.56 18.00
C ARG A 154 -3.49 -7.33 16.51
N VAL A 155 -4.74 -7.18 16.09
CA VAL A 155 -5.09 -6.93 14.69
C VAL A 155 -4.44 -5.62 14.21
N ILE A 156 -4.59 -4.53 14.97
CA ILE A 156 -3.97 -3.23 14.64
C ILE A 156 -2.45 -3.35 14.52
N GLU A 157 -1.82 -4.04 15.46
CA GLU A 157 -0.37 -4.31 15.45
C GLU A 157 0.06 -5.13 14.25
N ASP A 158 -0.69 -6.17 13.91
CA ASP A 158 -0.38 -7.05 12.79
C ASP A 158 -0.46 -6.28 11.48
N PHE A 159 -1.51 -5.48 11.24
CA PHE A 159 -1.58 -4.61 10.06
C PHE A 159 -0.36 -3.70 9.96
N ARG A 160 0.08 -3.15 11.09
CA ARG A 160 1.24 -2.27 11.14
C ARG A 160 2.55 -3.00 10.81
N ILE A 161 2.75 -4.19 11.37
CA ILE A 161 3.97 -5.00 11.17
C ILE A 161 4.03 -5.52 9.73
N TYR A 162 2.90 -6.00 9.21
CA TYR A 162 2.82 -6.61 7.88
C TYR A 162 2.87 -5.58 6.74
N GLU A 163 2.48 -4.32 6.96
CA GLU A 163 2.69 -3.25 5.97
C GLU A 163 4.17 -3.12 5.58
N LYS A 164 5.08 -3.19 6.56
CA LYS A 164 6.53 -3.19 6.32
C LYS A 164 7.02 -4.49 5.72
N LYS A 165 6.55 -5.63 6.23
CA LYS A 165 6.98 -6.96 5.77
C LYS A 165 6.61 -7.23 4.31
N ILE A 166 5.38 -6.89 3.91
CA ILE A 166 4.92 -7.04 2.52
C ILE A 166 5.76 -6.16 1.60
N SER A 167 5.99 -4.90 1.98
CA SER A 167 6.85 -3.99 1.23
C SER A 167 8.28 -4.55 1.06
N TYR A 168 8.83 -5.15 2.11
CA TYR A 168 10.15 -5.81 2.05
C TYR A 168 10.15 -7.04 1.14
N ILE A 169 9.15 -7.93 1.24
CA ILE A 169 9.07 -9.15 0.42
C ILE A 169 8.92 -8.80 -1.07
N ILE A 170 8.07 -7.83 -1.41
CA ILE A 170 7.86 -7.39 -2.79
C ILE A 170 9.17 -6.80 -3.35
N LYS A 171 9.80 -5.88 -2.61
CA LYS A 171 11.09 -5.29 -3.02
C LYS A 171 12.16 -6.37 -3.18
N LYS A 172 12.26 -7.30 -2.22
CA LYS A 172 13.19 -8.43 -2.31
C LYS A 172 12.94 -9.28 -3.55
N LYS A 173 11.69 -9.67 -3.84
CA LYS A 173 11.35 -10.45 -5.04
C LYS A 173 11.74 -9.73 -6.33
N ILE A 174 11.56 -8.42 -6.40
CA ILE A 174 11.92 -7.62 -7.59
C ILE A 174 13.45 -7.55 -7.72
N SER A 175 14.17 -7.27 -6.63
CA SER A 175 15.63 -7.14 -6.61
C SER A 175 16.37 -8.47 -6.69
N SER A 176 15.78 -9.58 -6.23
CA SER A 176 16.39 -10.91 -6.24
C SER A 176 16.05 -11.72 -7.49
N SER A 177 15.17 -11.23 -8.36
CA SER A 177 14.83 -11.92 -9.60
C SER A 177 16.00 -11.85 -10.60
N ASN A 178 17.00 -12.69 -10.35
CA ASN A 178 18.03 -13.04 -11.32
C ASN A 178 17.31 -13.44 -12.62
N GLN A 179 17.84 -13.04 -13.77
CA GLN A 179 17.22 -13.35 -15.07
C GLN A 179 16.91 -14.85 -15.22
N GLU A 180 17.75 -15.70 -14.61
CA GLU A 180 17.59 -17.14 -14.51
C GLU A 180 16.29 -17.57 -13.80
N GLU A 181 15.90 -16.93 -12.69
CA GLU A 181 14.66 -17.25 -11.98
C GLU A 181 13.42 -16.97 -12.83
N LYS A 182 13.43 -15.88 -13.60
CA LYS A 182 12.35 -15.54 -14.54
C LYS A 182 12.25 -16.56 -15.67
N ILE A 183 13.40 -16.98 -16.19
CA ILE A 183 13.48 -18.04 -17.21
C ILE A 183 12.95 -19.35 -16.64
N HIS A 184 13.32 -19.71 -15.40
CA HIS A 184 12.84 -20.92 -14.75
C HIS A 184 11.33 -20.88 -14.50
N GLU A 185 10.77 -19.73 -14.07
CA GLU A 185 9.33 -19.56 -13.89
C GLU A 185 8.57 -19.74 -15.21
N LEU A 186 9.10 -19.18 -16.30
CA LEU A 186 8.52 -19.28 -17.63
C LEU A 186 8.57 -20.72 -18.18
N LEU A 187 9.74 -21.36 -18.13
CA LEU A 187 9.92 -22.72 -18.64
C LEU A 187 9.10 -23.76 -17.86
N LYS A 188 8.92 -23.56 -16.54
CA LYS A 188 8.06 -24.42 -15.71
C LYS A 188 6.56 -24.36 -16.05
N LYS A 189 6.11 -23.40 -16.87
CA LYS A 189 4.72 -23.40 -17.38
C LYS A 189 4.46 -24.51 -18.39
N ILE A 190 5.52 -25.07 -18.98
CA ILE A 190 5.43 -26.24 -19.86
C ILE A 190 5.27 -27.49 -18.99
N ARG A 191 4.16 -28.23 -19.17
CA ARG A 191 3.69 -29.33 -18.31
C ARG A 191 4.75 -30.39 -17.93
N CYS A 192 5.78 -30.58 -18.74
CA CYS A 192 6.77 -31.65 -18.57
C CYS A 192 8.16 -31.14 -18.15
N ILE A 193 8.31 -29.84 -17.85
CA ILE A 193 9.59 -29.21 -17.54
C ILE A 193 9.71 -28.94 -16.04
N HIS A 194 10.75 -29.49 -15.42
CA HIS A 194 11.02 -29.36 -13.99
C HIS A 194 12.16 -28.40 -13.69
N THR A 195 12.39 -28.11 -12.41
CA THR A 195 13.46 -27.22 -11.95
C THR A 195 14.85 -27.68 -12.42
N THR A 196 15.11 -29.00 -12.39
CA THR A 196 16.39 -29.57 -12.84
C THR A 196 16.62 -29.32 -14.33
N ASP A 197 15.58 -29.44 -15.15
CA ASP A 197 15.67 -29.20 -16.59
C ASP A 197 15.92 -27.72 -16.89
N CYS A 198 15.28 -26.82 -16.14
CA CYS A 198 15.49 -25.38 -16.27
C CYS A 198 16.94 -25.02 -15.96
N ILE A 199 17.54 -25.60 -14.91
CA ILE A 199 18.94 -25.39 -14.57
C ILE A 199 19.83 -25.85 -15.73
N THR A 200 19.64 -27.07 -16.25
CA THR A 200 20.42 -27.57 -17.39
C THR A 200 20.32 -26.67 -18.62
N LEU A 201 19.12 -26.19 -18.95
CA LEU A 201 18.89 -25.30 -20.09
C LEU A 201 19.55 -23.93 -19.89
N THR A 202 19.40 -23.33 -18.71
CA THR A 202 20.00 -22.03 -18.40
C THR A 202 21.53 -22.12 -18.34
N THR A 203 22.10 -23.20 -17.78
CA THR A 203 23.56 -23.40 -17.76
C THR A 203 24.15 -23.55 -19.17
N LYS A 204 23.46 -24.28 -20.06
CA LYS A 204 23.97 -24.53 -21.42
C LYS A 204 23.76 -23.35 -22.37
N PHE A 205 22.56 -22.77 -22.38
CA PHE A 205 22.17 -21.76 -23.38
C PHE A 205 22.31 -20.32 -22.86
N LYS A 206 22.50 -20.14 -21.55
CA LYS A 206 22.67 -18.86 -20.81
C LYS A 206 21.44 -17.95 -20.84
N ASN A 207 20.89 -17.68 -22.01
CA ASN A 207 19.82 -16.71 -22.22
C ASN A 207 18.58 -17.37 -22.83
N PHE A 208 17.40 -16.82 -22.52
CA PHE A 208 16.13 -17.35 -23.02
C PHE A 208 16.03 -17.37 -24.56
N LYS A 209 16.56 -16.35 -25.23
CA LYS A 209 16.61 -16.29 -26.69
C LYS A 209 17.30 -17.51 -27.29
N ASN A 210 18.42 -17.92 -26.70
CA ASN A 210 19.20 -19.06 -27.16
C ASN A 210 18.45 -20.38 -26.91
N ILE A 211 17.65 -20.46 -25.84
CA ILE A 211 16.80 -21.62 -25.54
C ILE A 211 15.70 -21.77 -26.60
N ILE A 212 15.06 -20.67 -27.03
CA ILE A 212 14.03 -20.70 -28.08
C ILE A 212 14.63 -21.07 -29.44
N GLN A 213 15.81 -20.51 -29.77
CA GLN A 213 16.48 -20.73 -31.05
C GLN A 213 17.26 -22.05 -31.12
N ALA A 214 17.31 -22.82 -30.03
CA ALA A 214 18.05 -24.06 -29.96
C ALA A 214 17.52 -25.09 -30.96
N LYS A 215 18.41 -25.75 -31.70
CA LYS A 215 18.02 -26.86 -32.58
C LYS A 215 17.69 -28.09 -31.75
N LYS A 216 16.90 -28.99 -32.33
CA LYS A 216 16.55 -30.27 -31.70
C LYS A 216 17.79 -31.07 -31.29
N GLU A 217 18.85 -31.05 -32.09
CA GLU A 217 20.15 -31.69 -31.83
C GLU A 217 20.83 -31.14 -30.56
N ASP A 218 20.80 -29.81 -30.39
CA ASP A 218 21.39 -29.14 -29.23
C ASP A 218 20.62 -29.43 -27.94
N LEU A 219 19.32 -29.65 -28.03
CA LEU A 219 18.48 -30.05 -26.89
C LEU A 219 18.70 -31.52 -26.49
N ILE A 220 18.97 -32.41 -27.45
CA ILE A 220 19.27 -33.83 -27.19
C ILE A 220 20.60 -33.99 -26.47
N SER A 221 21.58 -33.14 -26.77
CA SER A 221 22.88 -33.16 -26.08
C SER A 221 22.85 -32.60 -24.65
N CYS A 222 21.69 -32.17 -24.15
CA CYS A 222 21.53 -31.80 -22.75
C CYS A 222 21.28 -33.03 -21.87
N SER A 223 22.03 -33.17 -20.78
CA SER A 223 21.82 -34.26 -19.83
C SER A 223 20.45 -34.15 -19.14
N GLY A 224 19.74 -35.28 -19.02
CA GLY A 224 18.46 -35.37 -18.29
C GLY A 224 17.20 -34.89 -19.06
N LEU A 225 17.36 -34.35 -20.27
CA LEU A 225 16.24 -33.97 -21.15
C LEU A 225 15.82 -35.16 -22.03
N GLY A 226 14.76 -35.85 -21.61
CA GLY A 226 14.17 -36.94 -22.40
C GLY A 226 13.44 -36.44 -23.66
N ILE A 227 13.26 -37.33 -24.64
CA ILE A 227 12.65 -37.03 -25.95
C ILE A 227 11.28 -36.35 -25.81
N LYS A 228 10.44 -36.80 -24.87
CA LYS A 228 9.12 -36.21 -24.59
C LYS A 228 9.20 -34.75 -24.14
N LYS A 229 10.21 -34.38 -23.34
CA LYS A 229 10.42 -33.00 -22.88
C LYS A 229 10.89 -32.11 -24.03
N ILE A 230 11.79 -32.63 -24.86
CA ILE A 230 12.32 -31.94 -26.04
C ILE A 230 11.20 -31.68 -27.05
N GLN A 231 10.36 -32.68 -27.33
CA GLN A 231 9.20 -32.51 -28.20
C GLN A 231 8.23 -31.46 -27.64
N ALA A 232 7.94 -31.48 -26.34
CA ALA A 232 7.08 -30.49 -25.72
C ALA A 232 7.64 -29.06 -25.82
N LEU A 233 8.95 -28.89 -25.61
CA LEU A 233 9.63 -27.59 -25.78
C LEU A 233 9.55 -27.09 -27.23
N MET A 234 9.91 -27.95 -28.19
CA MET A 234 9.90 -27.60 -29.61
C MET A 234 8.49 -27.26 -30.10
N ALA A 235 7.49 -28.05 -29.70
CA ALA A 235 6.08 -27.79 -29.98
C ALA A 235 5.65 -26.43 -29.38
N THR A 236 5.94 -26.20 -28.09
CA THR A 236 5.56 -24.94 -27.41
C THR A 236 6.15 -23.69 -28.07
N PHE A 237 7.36 -23.79 -28.65
CA PHE A 237 8.04 -22.63 -29.24
C PHE A 237 7.72 -22.40 -30.72
N ASN A 238 7.37 -23.44 -31.47
CA ASN A 238 7.24 -23.37 -32.93
C ASN A 238 5.83 -23.64 -33.45
N ASP A 239 4.95 -24.26 -32.64
CA ASP A 239 3.58 -24.51 -33.08
C ASP A 239 2.82 -23.19 -33.20
N PRO A 240 2.01 -23.00 -34.26
CA PRO A 240 1.16 -21.83 -34.38
C PRO A 240 0.10 -21.83 -33.27
N PHE A 241 -0.32 -20.64 -32.86
CA PHE A 241 -1.37 -20.48 -31.86
C PHE A 241 -2.78 -20.88 -32.37
N PHE A 242 -2.93 -21.08 -33.68
CA PHE A 242 -4.18 -21.33 -34.38
C PHE A 242 -4.01 -22.46 -35.41
#